data_AF-A0AAW9I560-F1
#
_entry.id   AF-A0AAW9I560-F1
#
_cell.length_a   1.000
_cell.length_b   1.000
_cell.length_c   1.000
_cell.angle_alpha   90.00
_cell.angle_beta   90.00
_cell.angle_gamma   90.00
#
_symmetry.space_group_name_H-M   'P 1'
#
loop_
_entity.id
_entity.type
_entity.pdbx_description
1 polymer ?
#
loop_
_entity_poly.entity_id
_entity_poly.type
_entity_poly.pdbx_seq_one_letter_code
_entity_poly.pdbx_strand_id
1 'polypeptide(L)'
;MIKILEKLNNLQFDDILSIIAIVVSIITLIRTNKANKDISRETNKLSKKIADNSNDINEKIAKNANELNKKIAEKGLNKQFFEEIFFEDIVKNLPNSLDTLEETEDIILSILEKAKFYKYFEKDFYNSIKEDLFEIDEILVDLDSQNREIFEIKREKILAKIESFYEKLRNYYLEI
;
A
#
# COMPACT_ATOMS: atom_id res chain seq x y z
N MET A 1 40.41 12.51 -65.30
CA MET A 1 41.46 11.85 -64.50
C MET A 1 42.87 12.23 -64.99
N ILE A 2 43.13 12.19 -66.29
CA ILE A 2 44.47 12.49 -66.89
C ILE A 2 44.96 13.94 -66.65
N LYS A 3 44.09 14.97 -66.77
CA LYS A 3 44.46 16.39 -66.54
C LYS A 3 44.83 16.77 -65.09
N ILE A 4 44.41 15.99 -64.10
CA ILE A 4 44.77 16.23 -62.68
C ILE A 4 46.16 15.65 -62.40
N LEU A 5 46.46 14.48 -62.98
CA LEU A 5 47.76 13.83 -62.87
C LEU A 5 48.88 14.63 -63.53
N GLU A 6 48.64 15.25 -64.70
CA GLU A 6 49.61 16.16 -65.34
C GLU A 6 49.92 17.41 -64.50
N LYS A 7 48.92 17.98 -63.81
CA LYS A 7 49.11 19.13 -62.91
C LYS A 7 49.85 18.77 -61.62
N LEU A 8 49.67 17.55 -61.12
CA LEU A 8 50.40 17.02 -59.95
C LEU A 8 51.88 16.77 -60.26
N ASN A 9 52.22 16.42 -61.51
CA ASN A 9 53.59 16.13 -61.94
C ASN A 9 54.52 17.36 -61.98
N ASN A 10 53.97 18.58 -61.93
CA ASN A 10 54.71 19.84 -61.92
C ASN A 10 54.80 20.50 -60.52
N LEU A 11 54.27 19.86 -59.48
CA LEU A 11 54.33 20.38 -58.10
C LEU A 11 55.65 19.98 -57.43
N GLN A 12 56.20 20.85 -56.59
CA GLN A 12 57.33 20.48 -55.75
C GLN A 12 56.86 19.51 -54.66
N PHE A 13 57.78 18.68 -54.15
CA PHE A 13 57.48 17.64 -53.17
C PHE A 13 56.73 18.17 -51.92
N ASP A 14 57.03 19.39 -51.49
CA ASP A 14 56.40 20.06 -50.34
C ASP A 14 54.92 20.42 -50.57
N ASP A 15 54.56 20.76 -51.81
CA ASP A 15 53.17 21.04 -52.18
C ASP A 15 52.31 19.76 -52.13
N ILE A 16 52.89 18.63 -52.57
CA ILE A 16 52.24 17.31 -52.53
C ILE A 16 52.00 16.89 -51.07
N LEU A 17 53.00 17.07 -50.19
CA LEU A 17 52.91 16.81 -48.75
C LEU A 17 51.81 17.63 -48.08
N SER A 18 51.72 18.92 -48.40
CA SER A 18 50.70 19.83 -47.86
C SER A 18 49.28 19.41 -48.27
N ILE A 19 49.09 19.01 -49.54
CA ILE A 19 47.80 18.51 -50.02
C ILE A 19 47.39 17.22 -49.29
N ILE A 20 48.32 16.29 -49.09
CA ILE A 20 48.05 15.04 -48.35
C ILE A 20 47.63 15.34 -46.90
N ALA A 21 48.33 16.27 -46.22
CA ALA A 21 48.01 16.66 -44.85
C ALA A 21 46.59 17.25 -44.72
N ILE A 22 46.19 18.10 -45.68
CA ILE A 22 44.84 18.68 -45.74
C ILE A 22 43.79 17.58 -45.93
N VAL A 23 44.01 16.65 -46.87
CA VAL A 23 43.08 15.55 -47.14
C VAL A 23 42.92 14.63 -45.92
N VAL A 24 44.02 14.28 -45.24
CA VAL A 24 43.99 13.48 -44.00
C VAL A 24 43.21 14.20 -42.91
N SER A 25 43.39 15.52 -42.76
CA SER A 25 42.68 16.34 -41.79
C SER A 25 41.17 16.38 -42.07
N ILE A 26 40.77 16.55 -43.35
CA ILE A 26 39.36 16.53 -43.77
C ILE A 26 38.74 15.15 -43.51
N ILE A 27 39.42 14.06 -43.85
CA ILE A 27 38.93 12.69 -43.59
C ILE A 27 38.74 12.46 -42.09
N THR A 28 39.68 12.93 -41.27
CA THR A 28 39.62 12.82 -39.81
C THR A 28 38.42 13.60 -39.28
N LEU A 29 38.22 14.84 -39.74
CA LEU A 29 37.08 15.67 -39.36
C LEU A 29 35.74 15.02 -39.73
N ILE A 30 35.63 14.45 -40.93
CA ILE A 30 34.41 13.75 -41.38
C ILE A 30 34.12 12.53 -40.49
N ARG A 31 35.15 11.73 -40.17
CA ARG A 31 35.01 10.57 -39.28
C ARG A 31 34.59 10.97 -37.87
N THR A 32 35.21 12.01 -37.31
CA THR A 32 34.87 12.55 -35.99
C THR A 32 33.43 13.09 -35.96
N ASN A 33 33.00 13.82 -37.00
CA ASN A 33 31.63 14.33 -37.08
C ASN A 33 30.59 13.20 -37.18
N LYS A 34 30.91 12.13 -37.91
CA LYS A 34 30.05 10.94 -37.97
C LYS A 34 29.96 10.27 -36.59
N ALA A 35 31.09 10.04 -35.93
CA ALA A 35 31.13 9.47 -34.58
C ALA A 35 30.33 10.32 -33.58
N ASN A 36 30.49 11.64 -33.60
CA ASN A 36 29.73 12.55 -32.74
C ASN A 36 28.22 12.47 -32.98
N LYS A 37 27.80 12.35 -34.24
CA LYS A 37 26.38 12.20 -34.59
C LYS A 37 25.80 10.88 -34.09
N ASP A 38 26.57 9.81 -34.16
CA ASP A 38 26.14 8.49 -33.68
C ASP A 38 26.09 8.46 -32.15
N ILE A 39 27.10 9.01 -31.46
CA ILE A 39 27.10 9.22 -30.00
C ILE A 39 25.86 10.03 -29.58
N SER A 40 25.60 11.18 -30.22
CA SER A 40 24.45 12.03 -29.89
C SER A 40 23.12 11.27 -30.03
N ARG A 41 22.97 10.42 -31.05
CA ARG A 41 21.77 9.58 -31.21
C ARG A 41 21.63 8.54 -30.11
N GLU A 42 22.72 7.88 -29.72
CA GLU A 42 22.69 6.89 -28.63
C GLU A 42 22.40 7.54 -27.28
N THR A 43 23.02 8.69 -26.99
CA THR A 43 22.76 9.47 -25.78
C THR A 43 21.29 9.85 -25.70
N ASN A 44 20.69 10.35 -26.79
CA ASN A 44 19.27 10.71 -26.81
C ASN A 44 18.34 9.50 -26.58
N LYS A 45 18.67 8.33 -27.16
CA LYS A 45 17.92 7.09 -26.91
C LYS A 45 18.00 6.66 -25.45
N LEU A 46 19.19 6.75 -24.85
CA LEU A 46 19.40 6.42 -23.45
C LEU A 46 18.65 7.38 -22.53
N SER A 47 18.73 8.69 -22.78
CA SER A 47 17.99 9.71 -22.03
C SER A 47 16.48 9.47 -22.06
N LYS A 48 15.92 9.12 -23.22
CA LYS A 48 14.49 8.79 -23.32
C LYS A 48 14.14 7.56 -22.48
N LYS A 49 14.93 6.49 -22.57
CA LYS A 49 14.72 5.27 -21.78
C LYS A 49 14.79 5.53 -20.27
N ILE A 50 15.70 6.40 -19.83
CA ILE A 50 15.81 6.82 -18.43
C ILE A 50 14.53 7.57 -17.99
N ALA A 51 14.04 8.50 -18.81
CA ALA A 51 12.83 9.26 -18.51
C ALA A 51 11.59 8.35 -18.39
N ASP A 52 11.41 7.42 -19.33
CA ASP A 52 10.28 6.48 -19.34
C ASP A 52 10.30 5.58 -18.08
N ASN A 53 11.46 5.04 -17.71
CA ASN A 53 11.62 4.25 -16.48
C ASN A 53 11.35 5.08 -15.22
N SER A 54 11.79 6.34 -15.18
CA SER A 54 11.55 7.21 -14.02
C SER A 54 10.05 7.48 -13.83
N ASN A 55 9.30 7.63 -14.91
CA ASN A 55 7.84 7.83 -14.84
C ASN A 55 7.13 6.58 -14.30
N ASP A 56 7.48 5.38 -14.78
CA ASP A 56 6.90 4.11 -14.28
C ASP A 56 7.18 3.90 -12.78
N ILE A 57 8.40 4.22 -12.33
CA ILE A 57 8.75 4.16 -10.90
C ILE A 57 7.89 5.15 -10.10
N ASN A 58 7.76 6.40 -10.57
CA ASN A 58 6.96 7.42 -9.88
C ASN A 58 5.48 7.03 -9.78
N GLU A 59 4.91 6.44 -10.84
CA GLU A 59 3.52 5.97 -10.84
C GLU A 59 3.30 4.83 -9.83
N LYS A 60 4.23 3.86 -9.79
CA LYS A 60 4.20 2.77 -8.79
C LYS A 60 4.31 3.28 -7.37
N ILE A 61 5.21 4.23 -7.11
CA ILE A 61 5.35 4.86 -5.78
C ILE A 61 4.05 5.57 -5.38
N ALA A 62 3.47 6.36 -6.28
CA ALA A 62 2.23 7.08 -6.00
C ALA A 62 1.06 6.12 -5.70
N LYS A 63 0.94 5.03 -6.46
CA LYS A 63 -0.07 4.00 -6.22
C LYS A 63 0.10 3.33 -4.85
N ASN A 64 1.33 2.92 -4.51
CA ASN A 64 1.63 2.29 -3.22
C ASN A 64 1.37 3.26 -2.05
N ALA A 65 1.72 4.54 -2.19
CA ALA A 65 1.46 5.56 -1.18
C ALA A 65 -0.05 5.76 -0.96
N ASN A 66 -0.85 5.76 -2.04
CA ASN A 66 -2.30 5.86 -1.93
C ASN A 66 -2.92 4.62 -1.25
N GLU A 67 -2.45 3.42 -1.57
CA GLU A 67 -2.90 2.19 -0.91
C GLU A 67 -2.55 2.20 0.58
N LEU A 68 -1.34 2.65 0.94
CA LEU A 68 -0.92 2.79 2.33
C LEU A 68 -1.77 3.83 3.08
N ASN A 69 -1.99 5.00 2.49
CA ASN A 69 -2.84 6.05 3.08
C ASN A 69 -4.27 5.56 3.31
N LYS A 70 -4.82 4.79 2.37
CA LYS A 70 -6.13 4.17 2.52
C LYS A 70 -6.16 3.20 3.71
N LYS A 71 -5.17 2.31 3.82
CA LYS A 71 -5.04 1.39 4.96
C LYS A 71 -4.92 2.12 6.31
N ILE A 72 -4.14 3.20 6.35
CA ILE A 72 -3.98 4.03 7.56
C ILE A 72 -5.31 4.68 7.95
N ALA A 73 -6.05 5.24 6.99
CA ALA A 73 -7.36 5.84 7.23
C ALA A 73 -8.38 4.80 7.72
N GLU A 74 -8.40 3.61 7.11
CA GLU A 74 -9.25 2.49 7.52
C GLU A 74 -8.91 2.02 8.95
N LYS A 75 -7.63 1.82 9.29
CA LYS A 75 -7.21 1.51 10.67
C LYS A 75 -7.57 2.63 11.66
N GLY A 76 -7.50 3.90 11.26
CA GLY A 76 -7.89 5.04 12.10
C GLY A 76 -9.39 5.05 12.44
N LEU A 77 -10.25 4.80 11.45
CA LEU A 77 -11.70 4.66 11.66
C LEU A 77 -12.03 3.44 12.55
N ASN A 78 -11.32 2.33 12.34
CA ASN A 78 -11.45 1.13 13.18
C ASN A 78 -11.04 1.42 14.63
N LYS A 79 -9.95 2.17 14.85
CA LYS A 79 -9.52 2.55 16.21
C LYS A 79 -10.59 3.35 16.94
N GLN A 80 -11.27 4.27 16.25
CA GLN A 80 -12.40 5.01 16.81
C GLN A 80 -13.55 4.07 17.21
N PHE A 81 -13.88 3.07 16.38
CA PHE A 81 -14.85 2.02 16.75
C PHE A 81 -14.43 1.29 18.04
N PHE A 82 -13.16 0.94 18.17
CA PHE A 82 -12.65 0.26 19.37
C PHE A 82 -12.78 1.13 20.63
N GLU A 83 -12.41 2.40 20.53
CA GLU A 83 -12.44 3.30 21.68
C GLU A 83 -13.88 3.68 22.07
N GLU A 84 -14.75 3.96 21.10
CA GLU A 84 -16.09 4.50 21.36
C GLU A 84 -17.15 3.43 21.61
N ILE A 85 -17.11 2.32 20.86
CA ILE A 85 -18.17 1.30 20.90
C ILE A 85 -17.70 0.12 21.74
N PHE A 86 -16.51 -0.41 21.45
CA PHE A 86 -16.05 -1.59 22.16
C PHE A 86 -15.79 -1.32 23.66
N PHE A 87 -15.00 -0.29 23.97
CA PHE A 87 -14.65 -0.02 25.35
C PHE A 87 -15.84 0.48 26.19
N GLU A 88 -16.66 1.38 25.64
CA GLU A 88 -17.78 1.94 26.38
C GLU A 88 -18.96 0.95 26.46
N ASP A 89 -19.42 0.40 25.33
CA ASP A 89 -20.63 -0.43 25.33
C ASP A 89 -20.35 -1.89 25.71
N ILE A 90 -19.27 -2.51 25.22
CA ILE A 90 -19.01 -3.95 25.43
C ILE A 90 -18.20 -4.24 26.69
N VAL A 91 -17.19 -3.43 27.02
CA VAL A 91 -16.34 -3.70 28.21
C VAL A 91 -16.95 -3.12 29.48
N LYS A 92 -17.58 -1.95 29.38
CA LYS A 92 -18.06 -1.22 30.55
C LYS A 92 -19.57 -1.38 30.76
N ASN A 93 -20.39 -1.17 29.75
CA ASN A 93 -21.84 -1.19 29.95
C ASN A 93 -22.40 -2.61 29.99
N LEU A 94 -22.02 -3.47 29.03
CA LEU A 94 -22.55 -4.83 28.92
C LEU A 94 -22.31 -5.69 30.17
N PRO A 95 -21.11 -5.76 30.79
CA PRO A 95 -20.91 -6.55 32.01
C PRO A 95 -21.72 -6.06 33.21
N ASN A 96 -21.98 -4.75 33.28
CA ASN A 96 -22.75 -4.13 34.35
C ASN A 96 -24.27 -4.33 34.16
N SER A 97 -24.74 -4.49 32.92
CA SER A 97 -26.15 -4.72 32.64
C SER A 97 -26.58 -6.17 32.78
N LEU A 98 -25.62 -7.14 32.83
CA LEU A 98 -25.93 -8.58 32.92
C LEU A 98 -26.80 -8.95 34.14
N ASP A 99 -26.88 -8.08 35.15
CA ASP A 99 -27.75 -8.25 36.31
C ASP A 99 -29.24 -8.01 36.00
N THR A 100 -29.54 -7.35 34.88
CA THR A 100 -30.89 -7.00 34.40
C THR A 100 -31.05 -7.31 32.91
N LEU A 101 -31.92 -8.27 32.58
CA LEU A 101 -32.10 -8.78 31.21
C LEU A 101 -32.53 -7.67 30.21
N GLU A 102 -33.40 -6.76 30.64
CA GLU A 102 -33.97 -5.68 29.82
C GLU A 102 -32.89 -4.65 29.39
N GLU A 103 -32.01 -4.24 30.31
CA GLU A 103 -30.90 -3.32 29.99
C GLU A 103 -29.83 -3.99 29.10
N THR A 104 -29.68 -5.30 29.22
CA THR A 104 -28.72 -6.08 28.42
C THR A 104 -29.14 -6.14 26.95
N GLU A 105 -30.42 -6.36 26.66
CA GLU A 105 -30.94 -6.40 25.28
C GLU A 105 -30.75 -5.05 24.57
N ASP A 106 -31.04 -3.94 25.25
CA ASP A 106 -30.87 -2.58 24.72
C ASP A 106 -29.40 -2.24 24.40
N ILE A 107 -28.47 -2.62 25.29
CA ILE A 107 -27.04 -2.40 25.09
C ILE A 107 -26.55 -3.19 23.87
N ILE A 108 -27.03 -4.42 23.67
CA ILE A 108 -26.65 -5.26 22.53
C ILE A 108 -27.20 -4.71 21.22
N LEU A 109 -28.47 -4.30 21.19
CA LEU A 109 -29.03 -3.65 20.00
C LEU A 109 -28.24 -2.39 19.63
N SER A 110 -27.88 -1.57 20.63
CA SER A 110 -26.99 -0.42 20.44
C SER A 110 -25.61 -0.83 19.89
N ILE A 111 -24.97 -1.86 20.45
CA ILE A 111 -23.70 -2.40 19.96
C ILE A 111 -23.83 -2.85 18.50
N LEU A 112 -24.87 -3.62 18.16
CA LEU A 112 -25.10 -4.16 16.82
C LEU A 112 -25.41 -3.06 15.80
N GLU A 113 -26.17 -2.02 16.19
CA GLU A 113 -26.45 -0.86 15.34
C GLU A 113 -25.18 -0.05 15.08
N LYS A 114 -24.39 0.21 16.12
CA LYS A 114 -23.10 0.90 16.03
C LYS A 114 -22.03 0.06 15.32
N ALA A 115 -22.14 -1.27 15.36
CA ALA A 115 -21.23 -2.21 14.70
C ALA A 115 -21.54 -2.48 13.23
N LYS A 116 -22.57 -1.85 12.63
CA LYS A 116 -22.91 -1.99 11.18
C LYS A 116 -21.79 -1.55 10.21
N PHE A 117 -20.61 -1.19 10.68
CA PHE A 117 -19.45 -0.79 9.88
C PHE A 117 -18.55 -1.98 9.48
N TYR A 118 -19.09 -2.88 8.65
CA TYR A 118 -18.32 -3.97 8.01
C TYR A 118 -17.30 -3.47 6.96
N LYS A 119 -17.33 -2.18 6.58
CA LYS A 119 -16.58 -1.65 5.44
C LYS A 119 -15.08 -1.45 5.72
N TYR A 120 -14.67 -1.46 6.98
CA TYR A 120 -13.35 -0.97 7.38
C TYR A 120 -12.44 -2.05 7.97
N PHE A 121 -12.99 -3.23 8.30
CA PHE A 121 -12.20 -4.37 8.76
C PHE A 121 -11.70 -5.24 7.60
N GLU A 122 -10.52 -5.82 7.78
CA GLU A 122 -10.08 -6.92 6.92
C GLU A 122 -11.06 -8.09 7.04
N LYS A 123 -11.36 -8.74 5.92
CA LYS A 123 -12.42 -9.75 5.83
C LYS A 123 -12.27 -10.88 6.85
N ASP A 124 -11.06 -11.38 7.03
CA ASP A 124 -10.79 -12.51 7.92
C ASP A 124 -10.91 -12.08 9.39
N PHE A 125 -10.41 -10.88 9.72
CA PHE A 125 -10.58 -10.29 11.04
C PHE A 125 -12.06 -10.04 11.36
N TYR A 126 -12.82 -9.48 10.42
CA TYR A 126 -14.26 -9.24 10.53
C TYR A 126 -15.03 -10.53 10.82
N ASN A 127 -14.74 -11.61 10.09
CA ASN A 127 -15.42 -12.89 10.31
C ASN A 127 -15.15 -13.42 11.73
N SER A 128 -13.92 -13.28 12.22
CA SER A 128 -13.56 -13.74 13.57
C SER A 128 -14.29 -12.97 14.68
N ILE A 129 -14.38 -11.63 14.58
CA ILE A 129 -15.09 -10.82 15.57
C ILE A 129 -16.61 -11.05 15.49
N LYS A 130 -17.14 -11.28 14.29
CA LYS A 130 -18.56 -11.57 14.08
C LYS A 130 -19.00 -12.90 14.70
N GLU A 131 -18.16 -13.93 14.62
CA GLU A 131 -18.42 -15.22 15.28
C GLU A 131 -18.48 -15.07 16.80
N ASP A 132 -17.53 -14.34 17.42
CA ASP A 132 -17.55 -14.07 18.86
C ASP A 132 -18.83 -13.33 19.29
N LEU A 133 -19.30 -12.35 18.51
CA LEU A 133 -20.55 -11.63 18.81
C LEU A 133 -21.79 -12.53 18.69
N PHE A 134 -21.83 -13.43 17.71
CA PHE A 134 -22.93 -14.39 17.58
C PHE A 134 -22.96 -15.39 18.72
N GLU A 135 -21.80 -15.88 19.16
CA GLU A 135 -21.74 -16.78 20.31
C GLU A 135 -22.20 -16.09 21.60
N ILE A 136 -21.88 -14.80 21.77
CA ILE A 136 -22.39 -13.99 22.89
C ILE A 136 -23.92 -13.90 22.83
N ASP A 137 -24.48 -13.58 21.66
CA ASP A 137 -25.93 -13.50 21.42
C ASP A 137 -26.64 -14.84 21.72
N GLU A 138 -26.09 -15.96 21.23
CA GLU A 138 -26.63 -17.31 21.51
C GLU A 138 -26.65 -17.64 23.01
N ILE A 139 -25.57 -17.32 23.75
CA ILE A 139 -25.51 -17.59 25.20
C ILE A 139 -26.55 -16.76 25.96
N LEU A 140 -26.82 -15.53 25.49
CA LEU A 140 -27.76 -14.59 26.09
C LEU A 140 -29.22 -14.94 25.82
N VAL A 141 -29.55 -15.41 24.62
CA VAL A 141 -30.91 -15.89 24.29
C VAL A 141 -31.32 -17.03 25.23
N ASP A 142 -30.37 -17.87 25.63
CA ASP A 142 -30.61 -18.97 26.56
C ASP A 142 -30.47 -18.58 28.04
N LEU A 143 -30.29 -17.30 28.37
CA LEU A 143 -30.01 -16.85 29.75
C LEU A 143 -31.28 -16.89 30.63
N ASP A 144 -31.53 -18.03 31.27
CA ASP A 144 -32.62 -18.18 32.25
C ASP A 144 -32.17 -17.75 33.65
N SER A 145 -32.75 -16.65 34.16
CA SER A 145 -32.46 -16.08 35.48
C SER A 145 -33.03 -16.89 36.65
N GLN A 146 -33.88 -17.90 36.39
CA GLN A 146 -34.51 -18.68 37.45
C GLN A 146 -33.58 -19.72 38.09
N ASN A 147 -32.51 -20.13 37.39
CA ASN A 147 -31.49 -21.02 37.94
C ASN A 147 -30.16 -20.30 38.12
N ARG A 148 -29.89 -19.88 39.37
CA ARG A 148 -28.72 -19.09 39.74
C ARG A 148 -27.38 -19.71 39.34
N GLU A 149 -27.24 -21.04 39.46
CA GLU A 149 -25.97 -21.71 39.13
C GLU A 149 -25.74 -21.71 37.60
N ILE A 150 -26.79 -21.97 36.82
CA ILE A 150 -26.72 -21.90 35.36
C ILE A 150 -26.48 -20.47 34.88
N PHE A 151 -27.12 -19.49 35.53
CA PHE A 151 -26.95 -18.07 35.24
C PHE A 151 -25.50 -17.62 35.45
N GLU A 152 -24.88 -17.93 36.59
CA GLU A 152 -23.48 -17.57 36.85
C GLU A 152 -22.51 -18.23 35.87
N ILE A 153 -22.72 -19.51 35.52
CA ILE A 153 -21.89 -20.22 34.52
C ILE A 153 -22.00 -19.55 33.14
N LYS A 154 -23.20 -19.14 32.73
CA LYS A 154 -23.39 -18.46 31.43
C LYS A 154 -22.83 -17.04 31.44
N ARG A 155 -22.99 -16.32 32.55
CA ARG A 155 -22.39 -15.00 32.77
C ARG A 155 -20.86 -15.05 32.67
N GLU A 156 -20.20 -16.01 33.31
CA GLU A 156 -18.74 -16.20 33.18
C GLU A 156 -18.31 -16.49 31.73
N LYS A 157 -19.09 -17.27 30.98
CA LYS A 157 -18.81 -17.53 29.56
C LYS A 157 -18.92 -16.28 28.69
N ILE A 158 -19.93 -15.44 28.93
CA ILE A 158 -20.10 -14.15 28.23
C ILE A 158 -18.90 -13.24 28.52
N LEU A 159 -18.51 -13.11 29.79
CA LEU A 159 -17.36 -12.31 30.19
C LEU A 159 -16.06 -12.80 29.54
N ALA A 160 -15.82 -14.12 29.53
CA ALA A 160 -14.65 -14.70 28.87
C ALA A 160 -14.63 -14.43 27.35
N LYS A 161 -15.80 -14.42 26.69
CA LYS A 161 -15.92 -14.09 25.27
C LYS A 161 -15.69 -12.61 24.99
N ILE A 162 -16.18 -11.72 25.86
CA ILE A 162 -15.89 -10.28 25.81
C ILE A 162 -14.39 -10.02 25.94
N GLU A 163 -13.71 -10.69 26.87
CA GLU A 163 -12.25 -10.58 27.05
C GLU A 163 -11.47 -11.11 25.83
N SER A 164 -11.88 -12.24 25.27
CA SER A 164 -11.29 -12.78 24.03
C SER A 164 -11.45 -11.80 22.86
N PHE A 165 -12.64 -11.21 22.69
CA PHE A 165 -12.92 -10.22 21.66
C PHE A 165 -12.10 -8.94 21.85
N TYR A 166 -11.92 -8.48 23.10
CA TYR A 166 -11.04 -7.36 23.43
C TYR A 166 -9.60 -7.61 22.98
N GLU A 167 -9.04 -8.77 23.33
CA GLU A 167 -7.66 -9.10 22.98
C GLU A 167 -7.48 -9.19 21.46
N LYS A 168 -8.45 -9.75 20.72
CA LYS A 168 -8.42 -9.75 19.25
C LYS A 168 -8.39 -8.33 18.66
N LEU A 169 -9.28 -7.45 19.12
CA LEU A 169 -9.29 -6.06 18.67
C LEU A 169 -8.02 -5.33 19.07
N ARG A 170 -7.61 -5.43 20.33
CA ARG A 170 -6.39 -4.81 20.85
C ARG A 170 -5.17 -5.23 20.04
N ASN A 171 -5.00 -6.52 19.76
CA ASN A 171 -3.88 -7.03 18.96
C ASN A 171 -3.94 -6.51 17.52
N TYR A 172 -5.12 -6.48 16.89
CA TYR A 172 -5.30 -5.93 15.54
C TYR A 172 -4.87 -4.45 15.41
N TYR A 173 -5.05 -3.66 16.47
CA TYR A 173 -4.60 -2.25 16.51
C TYR A 173 -3.14 -2.08 16.94
N LEU A 174 -2.57 -3.01 17.69
CA LEU A 174 -1.19 -2.94 18.19
C LEU A 174 -0.15 -3.54 17.24
N GLU A 175 -0.56 -4.38 16.28
CA GLU A 175 0.32 -4.83 15.19
C GLU A 175 0.66 -3.66 14.24
N ILE A 176 1.84 -3.06 14.45
CA ILE A 176 2.54 -2.11 13.57
C ILE A 176 3.41 -2.88 12.57
#